data_AF-A0A6N3J8R6-F1
#
_entry.id   AF-A0A6N3J8R6-F1
#
_cell.length_a   1.000
_cell.length_b   1.000
_cell.length_c   1.000
_cell.angle_alpha   90.00
_cell.angle_beta   90.00
_cell.angle_gamma   90.00
#
_symmetry.space_group_name_H-M   'P 1'
#
loop_
_entity.id
_entity.type
_entity.pdbx_description
1 polymer ?
#
loop_
_entity_poly.entity_id
_entity_poly.type
_entity_poly.pdbx_seq_one_letter_code
_entity_poly.pdbx_strand_id
1 'polypeptide(L)' 'MGIADNNLKLDVIAEVKVKGRLLSDVAHQYGISAKAVYQWVRESDQQPQQREYALISEIAQLQKRIKQLNNELRTLG' A
#
# COMPACT_ATOMS: atom_id res chain seq x y z
N MET A 1 20.46 -0.93 -5.96
CA MET A 1 19.89 -2.25 -6.31
C MET A 1 18.80 -2.55 -5.29
N GLY A 2 17.54 -2.16 -5.52
CA GLY A 2 16.51 -2.21 -4.47
C GLY A 2 15.06 -2.03 -4.91
N ILE A 3 14.80 -2.13 -6.22
CA ILE A 3 13.45 -1.92 -6.80
C ILE A 3 12.83 -3.25 -7.25
N ALA A 4 13.65 -4.27 -7.55
CA ALA A 4 13.19 -5.58 -8.00
C ALA A 4 12.56 -6.41 -6.86
N ASP A 5 13.12 -6.33 -5.65
CA ASP A 5 12.67 -7.13 -4.50
C ASP A 5 11.31 -6.69 -3.95
N ASN A 6 10.98 -5.40 -4.08
CA ASN A 6 9.70 -4.86 -3.60
C ASN A 6 8.53 -5.27 -4.51
N ASN A 7 8.75 -5.34 -5.83
CA ASN A 7 7.73 -5.83 -6.77
C ASN A 7 7.45 -7.32 -6.55
N LEU A 8 8.50 -8.11 -6.31
CA LEU A 8 8.36 -9.55 -6.07
C LEU A 8 7.57 -9.84 -4.77
N LYS A 9 7.80 -9.04 -3.71
CA LYS A 9 7.01 -9.11 -2.47
C LYS A 9 5.52 -8.80 -2.73
N LEU A 10 5.22 -7.77 -3.53
CA LEU A 10 3.84 -7.39 -3.86
C LEU A 10 3.13 -8.46 -4.70
N ASP A 11 3.82 -9.04 -5.68
CA ASP A 11 3.27 -10.10 -6.53
C ASP A 11 2.93 -11.36 -5.73
N VAL A 12 3.83 -11.80 -4.84
CA VAL A 12 3.61 -12.96 -3.95
C VAL A 12 2.39 -12.74 -3.05
N ILE A 13 2.24 -11.54 -2.49
CA ILE A 13 1.11 -11.21 -1.61
C ILE A 13 -0.20 -11.16 -2.40
N ALA A 14 -0.17 -10.61 -3.63
CA ALA A 14 -1.32 -10.58 -4.51
C ALA A 14 -1.75 -12.00 -4.93
N GLU A 15 -0.80 -12.91 -5.24
CA GLU A 15 -1.16 -14.30 -5.56
C GLU A 15 -1.78 -15.04 -4.37
N VAL A 16 -1.26 -14.84 -3.15
CA VAL A 16 -1.81 -15.48 -1.95
C VAL A 16 -3.17 -14.88 -1.57
N LYS A 17 -3.30 -13.54 -1.55
CA LYS A 17 -4.53 -12.85 -1.09
C LYS A 17 -5.63 -12.77 -2.15
N VAL A 18 -5.29 -12.51 -3.42
CA VAL A 18 -6.26 -12.28 -4.49
C VAL A 18 -6.63 -13.59 -5.19
N LYS A 19 -5.65 -14.47 -5.45
CA LYS A 19 -5.90 -15.77 -6.10
C LYS A 19 -6.16 -16.91 -5.10
N GLY A 20 -6.01 -16.67 -3.80
CA GLY A 20 -6.29 -17.66 -2.74
C GLY A 20 -5.34 -18.86 -2.75
N ARG A 21 -4.13 -18.73 -3.30
CA ARG A 21 -3.17 -19.84 -3.33
C ARG A 21 -2.56 -20.10 -1.96
N LEU A 22 -2.23 -21.37 -1.71
CA LEU A 22 -1.56 -21.79 -0.49
C LEU A 22 -0.18 -21.16 -0.39
N LEU A 23 0.18 -20.65 0.79
CA LEU A 23 1.48 -20.03 1.05
C LEU A 23 2.64 -20.96 0.68
N SER A 24 2.46 -22.27 0.90
CA SER A 24 3.43 -23.30 0.54
C SER A 24 3.65 -23.41 -0.97
N ASP A 25 2.60 -23.27 -1.77
CA ASP A 25 2.69 -23.38 -3.23
C ASP A 25 3.43 -22.17 -3.83
N VAL A 26 3.06 -20.97 -3.38
CA VAL A 26 3.71 -19.71 -3.78
C VAL A 26 5.16 -19.66 -3.28
N ALA A 27 5.44 -20.17 -2.08
CA ALA A 27 6.81 -20.31 -1.57
C ALA A 27 7.69 -21.18 -2.49
N HIS A 28 7.20 -22.34 -2.92
CA HIS A 28 7.95 -23.22 -3.82
C HIS A 28 8.13 -22.61 -5.21
N GLN A 29 7.08 -21.99 -5.78
CA GLN A 29 7.13 -21.40 -7.11
C GLN A 29 8.15 -20.25 -7.22
N TYR A 30 8.26 -19.43 -6.18
CA TYR A 30 9.18 -18.29 -6.17
C TYR A 30 10.53 -18.62 -5.50
N GLY A 31 10.72 -19.83 -4.98
CA GLY A 31 11.95 -20.23 -4.28
C GLY A 31 12.16 -19.53 -2.94
N ILE A 32 11.08 -19.09 -2.29
CA ILE A 32 11.10 -18.32 -1.05
C ILE A 32 10.60 -19.20 0.10
N SER A 33 11.13 -19.02 1.31
CA SER A 33 10.61 -19.75 2.46
C SER A 33 9.14 -19.39 2.75
N ALA A 34 8.31 -20.39 3.08
CA ALA A 34 6.91 -20.17 3.48
C ALA A 34 6.78 -19.21 4.68
N LYS A 35 7.79 -19.18 5.56
CA LYS A 35 7.87 -18.23 6.68
C LYS A 35 8.00 -16.78 6.19
N ALA A 36 8.80 -16.51 5.15
CA ALA A 36 8.94 -15.19 4.56
C ALA A 36 7.65 -14.76 3.83
N VAL A 37 7.00 -15.67 3.10
CA VAL A 37 5.69 -15.42 2.48
C VAL A 37 4.65 -15.05 3.54
N TYR A 38 4.58 -15.80 4.65
CA TYR A 38 3.69 -15.50 5.77
C TYR A 38 3.98 -14.13 6.38
N GLN A 39 5.26 -13.82 6.62
CA GLN A 39 5.67 -12.53 7.17
C GLN A 39 5.24 -11.38 6.24
N TRP A 40 5.43 -11.54 4.93
CA TRP A 40 5.06 -10.54 3.94
C TRP A 40 3.57 -10.32 3.86
N VAL A 41 2.77 -11.39 3.82
CA VAL A 41 1.30 -11.29 3.82
C VAL A 41 0.80 -10.60 5.08
N ARG A 42 1.41 -10.88 6.24
CA ARG A 42 1.09 -10.26 7.52
C ARG A 42 1.46 -8.77 7.55
N GLU A 43 2.65 -8.41 7.10
CA GLU A 43 3.09 -7.00 7.01
C GLU A 43 2.25 -6.19 6.02
N SER A 44 1.86 -6.80 4.89
CA SER A 44 0.94 -6.18 3.94
C SER A 44 -0.52 -6.20 4.36
N ASP A 45 -0.88 -6.83 5.47
CA ASP A 45 -2.17 -6.58 6.12
C ASP A 45 -2.13 -5.29 6.96
N GLN A 46 -0.96 -5.00 7.55
CA GLN A 46 -0.75 -3.83 8.39
C GLN A 46 -0.46 -2.52 7.60
N GLN A 47 0.17 -2.62 6.42
CA GLN A 47 0.51 -1.46 5.58
C GLN A 47 -0.63 -0.77 4.80
N PRO A 48 -1.64 -1.46 4.23
CA PRO A 48 -2.66 -0.80 3.39
C PRO A 48 -3.49 0.20 4.19
N GLN A 49 -3.77 -0.10 5.47
CA GLN A 49 -4.46 0.83 6.35
C GLN A 49 -3.65 2.11 6.53
N GLN A 50 -2.34 2.01 6.78
CA GLN A 50 -1.50 3.20 6.97
C GLN A 50 -1.41 4.09 5.73
N ARG A 51 -1.31 3.50 4.53
CA ARG A 51 -1.33 4.26 3.28
C ARG A 51 -2.69 4.90 3.02
N GLU A 52 -3.78 4.18 3.28
CA GLU A 52 -5.13 4.72 3.13
C GLU A 52 -5.37 5.89 4.10
N TYR A 53 -5.00 5.75 5.38
CA TYR A 53 -5.07 6.84 6.35
C TYR A 53 -4.18 8.05 5.98
N ALA A 54 -2.98 7.80 5.45
CA ALA A 54 -2.09 8.86 4.98
C ALA A 54 -2.71 9.61 3.80
N LEU A 55 -3.25 8.89 2.81
CA LEU A 55 -3.91 9.48 1.64
C LEU A 55 -5.17 10.26 2.03
N ILE A 56 -6.00 9.73 2.93
CA ILE A 56 -7.19 10.45 3.44
C ILE A 56 -6.78 11.74 4.16
N SER A 57 -5.72 11.69 4.96
CA SER A 57 -5.20 12.86 5.67
C SER A 57 -4.67 13.92 4.69
N GLU A 58 -3.97 13.49 3.65
CA GLU A 58 -3.43 14.36 2.61
C GLU A 58 -4.55 15.02 1.79
N ILE A 59 -5.59 14.26 1.43
CA ILE A 59 -6.80 14.79 0.77
C ILE A 59 -7.47 15.85 1.64
N ALA A 60 -7.63 15.59 2.94
CA ALA A 60 -8.24 16.56 3.86
C ALA A 60 -7.41 17.86 3.96
N GLN A 61 -6.07 17.75 3.98
CA GLN A 61 -5.19 18.91 4.00
C GLN A 61 -5.27 19.72 2.71
N LEU A 62 -5.26 19.06 1.55
CA LEU A 62 -5.39 19.71 0.25
C LEU A 62 -6.75 20.41 0.11
N GLN A 63 -7.85 19.77 0.53
CA GLN A 63 -9.17 20.38 0.54
C GLN A 63 -9.24 21.63 1.43
N LYS A 64 -8.59 21.60 2.61
CA LYS A 64 -8.48 22.76 3.49
C LYS A 64 -7.72 23.90 2.80
N ARG A 65 -6.63 23.58 2.09
CA ARG A 65 -5.84 24.58 1.37
C ARG A 65 -6.61 25.22 0.23
N ILE A 66 -7.37 24.43 -0.54
CA ILE A 66 -8.26 24.96 -1.60
C ILE A 66 -9.29 25.92 -1.01
N LYS A 67 -9.91 25.56 0.12
CA LYS A 67 -10.87 26.44 0.81
C LYS A 67 -10.23 27.77 1.25
N GLN A 68 -9.01 27.73 1.78
CA GLN A 68 -8.29 28.95 2.18
C GLN A 68 -8.03 29.86 0.98
N LEU A 69 -7.47 29.32 -0.10
CA LEU A 69 -7.17 30.08 -1.31
C LEU A 69 -8.43 30.69 -1.94
N ASN A 70 -9.54 29.95 -1.94
CA ASN A 70 -10.82 30.48 -2.42
C ASN A 70 -11.36 31.63 -1.56
N ASN A 71 -11.16 31.57 -0.24
CA ASN A 71 -11.53 32.69 0.63
C ASN A 71 -10.63 33.90 0.40
N GLU A 72 -9.33 33.70 0.22
CA GLU A 72 -8.38 34.79 -0.09
C GLU A 72 -8.74 35.48 -1.42
N LEU A 73 -9.08 34.70 -2.45
CA LEU A 73 -9.58 35.22 -3.73
C LEU A 73 -10.88 36.04 -3.57
N ARG A 74 -11.82 35.57 -2.74
CA ARG A 74 -13.07 36.28 -2.46
C ARG A 74 -12.89 37.56 -1.65
N THR A 75 -11.82 37.68 -0.88
CA THR A 75 -11.51 38.90 -0.11
C THR A 75 -10.71 39.92 -0.91
N LEU A 76 -10.11 39.52 -2.03
CA LEU A 76 -9.35 40.39 -2.93
C LEU A 76 -10.18 40.95 -4.10
N GLY A 77 -11.32 40.35 -4.41
CA GLY A 77 -12.31 40.86 -5.38
C GLY A 77 -13.45 41.60 -4.69
#